data_AF-A0A6G0FLK0-F1
#
_entry.id   AF-A0A6G0FLK0-F1
#
_cell.length_a   1.000
_cell.length_b   1.000
_cell.length_c   1.000
_cell.angle_alpha   90.00
_cell.angle_beta   90.00
_cell.angle_gamma   90.00
#
_symmetry.space_group_name_H-M   'P 1'
#
loop_
_entity.id
_entity.type
_entity.pdbx_description
1 polymer ?
#
loop_
_entity_poly.entity_id
_entity_poly.type
_entity_poly.pdbx_seq_one_letter_code
_entity_poly.pdbx_strand_id
1 'polypeptide(L)'
;MSETFWVALGSISTTLAFGFVAWQAYLTRQTLQVSQLMNADAIRGRLDSQAPVVTLKLTPPPWEPQAWTPAGMPCSTWPTGHTWHFPADEDGANRLVLQQVLVLENLSDRRVQARFDGDLVVADENRRPTAAGVILIEPGETSREVYLQKDFTIKELSENFTAKQAGRELPHKVLGTVTVEDDRDNGITDRWDLVLTGYPVEPVPDRDGLWMIAPWHLTEGSGLRTLEFSLLPTRQRIHWI
;
A
#
# COMPACT_ATOMS: atom_id res chain seq x y z
N MET A 1 24.45 41.13 -67.40
CA MET A 1 23.25 40.37 -66.98
C MET A 1 23.54 38.89 -66.66
N SER A 2 24.77 38.37 -66.80
CA SER A 2 25.09 36.95 -66.51
C SER A 2 25.43 36.64 -65.05
N GLU A 3 26.02 37.58 -64.30
CA GLU A 3 26.45 37.34 -62.91
C GLU A 3 25.30 37.20 -61.91
N THR A 4 24.21 37.96 -62.08
CA THR A 4 23.01 37.88 -61.23
C THR A 4 22.27 36.56 -61.35
N PHE A 5 22.34 35.90 -62.52
CA PHE A 5 21.71 34.60 -62.75
C PHE A 5 22.42 33.47 -61.99
N TRP A 6 23.75 33.45 -62.01
CA TRP A 6 24.54 32.44 -61.29
C TRP A 6 24.45 32.59 -59.76
N VAL A 7 24.38 33.83 -59.25
CA VAL A 7 24.18 34.09 -57.83
C VAL A 7 22.77 33.68 -57.37
N ALA A 8 21.74 33.91 -58.20
CA ALA A 8 20.37 33.48 -57.91
C ALA A 8 20.22 31.94 -57.96
N LEU A 9 20.90 31.26 -58.88
CA LEU A 9 20.89 29.79 -58.96
C LEU A 9 21.63 29.17 -57.76
N GLY A 10 22.73 29.79 -57.33
CA GLY A 10 23.49 29.42 -56.14
C GLY A 10 22.69 29.59 -54.84
N SER A 11 21.92 30.68 -54.70
CA SER A 11 21.12 30.92 -53.49
C SER A 11 19.91 29.97 -53.38
N ILE A 12 19.26 29.64 -54.51
CA ILE A 12 18.15 28.67 -54.54
C ILE A 12 18.64 27.26 -54.17
N SER A 13 19.75 26.82 -54.76
CA SER A 13 20.33 25.51 -54.46
C SER A 13 20.79 25.39 -53.00
N THR A 14 21.40 26.45 -52.45
CA THR A 14 21.83 26.48 -51.04
C THR A 14 20.63 26.43 -50.08
N THR A 15 19.55 27.16 -50.38
CA THR A 15 18.33 27.18 -49.54
C THR A 15 17.61 25.83 -49.53
N LEU A 16 17.54 25.15 -50.69
CA LEU A 16 16.99 23.80 -50.79
C LEU A 16 17.84 22.77 -50.04
N ALA A 17 19.17 22.88 -50.11
CA ALA A 17 20.08 22.01 -49.36
C ALA A 17 19.92 22.19 -47.84
N PHE A 18 19.81 23.43 -47.35
CA PHE A 18 19.54 23.69 -45.93
C PHE A 18 18.17 23.17 -45.48
N GLY A 19 17.13 23.34 -46.31
CA GLY A 19 15.80 22.78 -46.04
C GLY A 19 15.81 21.25 -45.95
N PHE A 20 16.54 20.58 -46.84
CA PHE A 20 16.69 19.13 -46.80
C PHE A 20 17.45 18.65 -45.55
N VAL A 21 18.54 19.33 -45.17
CA VAL A 21 19.28 19.00 -43.93
C VAL A 21 18.44 19.23 -42.68
N ALA A 22 17.68 20.32 -42.60
CA ALA A 22 16.79 20.60 -41.49
C ALA A 22 15.66 19.56 -41.38
N TRP A 23 15.09 19.15 -42.52
CA TRP A 23 14.09 18.08 -42.60
C TRP A 23 14.66 16.73 -42.15
N GLN A 24 15.85 16.36 -42.63
CA GLN A 24 16.52 15.13 -42.19
C GLN A 24 16.85 15.15 -40.69
N ALA A 25 17.31 16.29 -40.16
CA ALA A 25 17.56 16.44 -38.72
C ALA A 25 16.26 16.32 -37.90
N TYR A 26 15.16 16.88 -38.39
CA TYR A 26 13.84 16.75 -37.76
C TYR A 26 13.35 15.30 -37.74
N LEU A 27 13.41 14.61 -38.87
CA LEU A 27 13.05 13.18 -38.95
C LEU A 27 13.93 12.32 -38.06
N THR A 28 15.24 12.61 -38.00
CA THR A 28 16.19 11.86 -37.14
C THR A 28 15.86 12.06 -35.66
N ARG A 29 15.43 13.25 -35.24
CA ARG A 29 14.98 13.49 -33.86
C ARG A 29 13.69 12.73 -33.55
N GLN A 30 12.75 12.69 -34.47
CA GLN A 30 11.51 11.92 -34.30
C GLN A 30 11.80 10.41 -34.23
N THR A 31 12.68 9.88 -35.09
CA THR A 31 13.05 8.46 -35.05
C THR A 31 13.82 8.10 -33.78
N LEU A 32 14.69 8.98 -33.28
CA LEU A 32 15.36 8.80 -32.00
C LEU A 32 14.38 8.77 -30.83
N GLN A 33 13.37 9.66 -30.81
CA GLN A 33 12.34 9.65 -29.76
C GLN A 33 11.50 8.37 -29.79
N VAL A 34 11.05 7.95 -30.98
CA VAL A 34 10.30 6.69 -31.14
C VAL A 34 11.16 5.50 -30.76
N SER A 35 12.43 5.46 -31.18
CA SER A 35 13.36 4.40 -30.80
C SER A 35 13.63 4.36 -29.30
N GLN A 36 13.74 5.52 -28.63
CA GLN A 36 13.89 5.59 -27.18
C GLN A 36 12.67 5.06 -26.45
N LEU A 37 11.45 5.40 -26.89
CA LEU A 37 10.22 4.87 -26.33
C LEU A 37 10.10 3.36 -26.54
N MET A 38 10.36 2.86 -27.76
CA MET A 38 10.35 1.43 -28.05
C MET A 38 11.42 0.66 -27.26
N ASN A 39 12.60 1.24 -27.08
CA ASN A 39 13.65 0.65 -26.25
C ASN A 39 13.25 0.63 -24.78
N ALA A 40 12.64 1.70 -24.26
CA ALA A 40 12.14 1.74 -22.88
C ALA A 40 11.03 0.70 -22.65
N ASP A 41 10.11 0.55 -23.59
CA ASP A 41 9.05 -0.46 -23.52
C ASP A 41 9.60 -1.89 -23.65
N ALA A 42 10.61 -2.11 -24.51
CA ALA A 42 11.30 -3.39 -24.61
C ALA A 42 12.07 -3.74 -23.33
N ILE A 43 12.73 -2.75 -22.71
CA ILE A 43 13.39 -2.91 -21.41
C ILE A 43 12.36 -3.24 -20.33
N ARG A 44 11.25 -2.50 -20.25
CA ARG A 44 10.15 -2.78 -19.31
C ARG A 44 9.58 -4.18 -19.49
N GLY A 45 9.31 -4.60 -20.74
CA GLY A 45 8.77 -5.94 -21.02
C GLY A 45 9.75 -7.06 -20.62
N ARG A 46 11.05 -6.86 -20.86
CA ARG A 46 12.09 -7.79 -20.37
C ARG A 46 12.11 -7.82 -18.85
N LEU A 47 12.11 -6.66 -18.20
CA LEU A 47 12.06 -6.56 -16.74
C LEU A 47 10.82 -7.29 -16.20
N ASP A 48 9.63 -7.02 -16.72
CA ASP A 48 8.41 -7.67 -16.26
C ASP A 48 8.43 -9.19 -16.39
N SER A 49 9.07 -9.74 -17.42
CA SER A 49 9.28 -11.18 -17.58
C SER A 49 10.23 -11.77 -16.53
N GLN A 50 11.12 -10.92 -15.98
CA GLN A 50 12.08 -11.23 -14.94
C GLN A 50 11.62 -10.76 -13.55
N ALA A 51 10.37 -10.33 -13.38
CA ALA A 51 9.84 -9.98 -12.07
C ALA A 51 9.41 -11.22 -11.28
N PRO A 52 9.61 -11.27 -9.95
CA PRO A 52 9.15 -12.39 -9.15
C PRO A 52 7.62 -12.48 -9.14
N VAL A 53 7.10 -13.70 -9.18
CA VAL A 53 5.67 -13.97 -9.04
C VAL A 53 5.36 -14.10 -7.55
N VAL A 54 4.78 -13.04 -6.98
CA VAL A 54 4.47 -12.95 -5.55
C VAL A 54 3.02 -12.53 -5.41
N THR A 55 2.32 -13.13 -4.45
CA THR A 55 0.94 -12.76 -4.10
C THR A 55 0.87 -12.30 -2.66
N LEU A 56 0.15 -11.20 -2.43
CA LEU A 56 -0.09 -10.64 -1.12
C LEU A 56 -1.59 -10.66 -0.85
N LYS A 57 -1.97 -11.29 0.26
CA LYS A 57 -3.36 -11.41 0.70
C LYS A 57 -3.47 -11.01 2.16
N LEU A 58 -4.59 -10.41 2.53
CA LEU A 58 -4.94 -10.17 3.92
C LEU A 58 -6.13 -11.04 4.31
N THR A 59 -6.18 -11.46 5.57
CA THR A 59 -7.38 -12.08 6.13
C THR A 59 -8.36 -10.99 6.57
N PRO A 60 -9.66 -11.26 6.70
CA PRO A 60 -10.55 -10.35 7.41
C PRO A 60 -10.01 -10.07 8.82
N PRO A 61 -10.06 -8.81 9.30
CA PRO A 61 -9.70 -8.50 10.68
C PRO A 61 -10.65 -9.24 11.64
N PRO A 62 -10.21 -9.58 12.86
CA PRO A 62 -11.09 -10.16 13.86
C PRO A 62 -12.16 -9.14 14.29
N TRP A 63 -13.33 -9.65 14.70
CA TRP A 63 -14.36 -8.85 15.34
C TRP A 63 -14.84 -9.55 16.61
N GLU A 64 -14.92 -8.87 17.74
CA GLU A 64 -14.69 -7.42 18.00
C GLU A 64 -13.20 -7.00 17.89
N PRO A 65 -12.90 -5.68 17.77
CA PRO A 65 -11.51 -5.19 17.88
C PRO A 65 -10.87 -5.69 19.17
N GLN A 66 -9.59 -6.03 19.12
CA GLN A 66 -8.93 -6.70 20.25
C GLN A 66 -8.64 -5.72 21.38
N ALA A 67 -8.61 -6.23 22.61
CA ALA A 67 -8.18 -5.44 23.76
C ALA A 67 -6.65 -5.31 23.70
N TRP A 68 -6.14 -4.10 23.89
CA TRP A 68 -4.69 -3.93 24.04
C TRP A 68 -4.21 -4.66 25.29
N THR A 69 -3.18 -5.50 25.14
CA THR A 69 -2.51 -6.14 26.27
C THR A 69 -1.00 -6.05 26.10
N PRO A 70 -0.25 -5.83 27.20
CA PRO A 70 1.21 -5.93 27.16
C PRO A 70 1.70 -7.40 27.13
N ALA A 71 0.77 -8.36 27.20
CA ALA A 71 1.04 -9.78 27.46
C ALA A 71 1.28 -10.64 26.20
N GLY A 72 1.11 -10.09 25.00
CA GLY A 72 1.61 -10.67 23.76
C GLY A 72 0.65 -10.64 22.56
N MET A 73 1.14 -11.19 21.45
CA MET A 73 0.53 -11.29 20.12
C MET A 73 0.05 -12.72 19.83
N PRO A 74 -1.08 -12.90 19.10
CA PRO A 74 -2.05 -11.87 18.72
C PRO A 74 -2.75 -11.29 19.97
N CYS A 75 -3.30 -10.08 19.86
CA CYS A 75 -3.93 -9.44 21.03
C CYS A 75 -5.16 -10.22 21.51
N SER A 76 -5.44 -10.15 22.81
CA SER A 76 -6.52 -10.91 23.43
C SER A 76 -7.90 -10.39 22.99
N THR A 77 -8.84 -11.31 22.82
CA THR A 77 -10.25 -10.98 22.63
C THR A 77 -10.86 -10.49 23.94
N TRP A 78 -11.87 -9.63 23.85
CA TRP A 78 -12.67 -9.24 25.00
C TRP A 78 -13.39 -10.46 25.62
N PRO A 79 -13.52 -10.53 26.95
CA PRO A 79 -14.39 -11.51 27.60
C PRO A 79 -15.80 -11.49 27.01
N THR A 80 -16.31 -12.67 26.67
CA THR A 80 -17.63 -12.81 26.04
C THR A 80 -18.77 -12.47 27.01
N GLY A 81 -19.92 -12.07 26.45
CA GLY A 81 -21.14 -11.83 27.22
C GLY A 81 -21.19 -10.51 28.01
N HIS A 82 -20.22 -9.61 27.80
CA HIS A 82 -20.19 -8.29 28.44
C HIS A 82 -20.23 -7.19 27.39
N THR A 83 -21.07 -6.17 27.62
CA THR A 83 -21.03 -4.93 26.84
C THR A 83 -20.08 -3.96 27.51
N TRP A 84 -18.96 -3.71 26.84
CA TRP A 84 -17.93 -2.81 27.34
C TRP A 84 -18.33 -1.36 27.09
N HIS A 85 -18.23 -0.56 28.15
CA HIS A 85 -18.48 0.88 28.12
C HIS A 85 -17.19 1.60 28.46
N PHE A 86 -16.87 2.62 27.69
CA PHE A 86 -15.62 3.34 27.78
C PHE A 86 -15.86 4.84 27.85
N PRO A 87 -15.33 5.54 28.87
CA PRO A 87 -15.27 7.00 28.85
C PRO A 87 -14.30 7.46 27.75
N ALA A 88 -14.70 8.44 26.93
CA ALA A 88 -13.81 8.96 25.89
C ALA A 88 -12.63 9.77 26.45
N ASP A 89 -12.84 10.47 27.57
CA ASP A 89 -11.86 11.41 28.14
C ASP A 89 -10.85 10.74 29.10
N GLU A 90 -10.97 9.43 29.31
CA GLU A 90 -10.05 8.69 30.17
C GLU A 90 -8.82 8.24 29.38
N ASP A 91 -7.84 9.13 29.30
CA ASP A 91 -6.60 8.91 28.56
C ASP A 91 -5.84 7.67 29.07
N GLY A 92 -5.62 6.70 28.17
CA GLY A 92 -4.68 5.61 28.36
C GLY A 92 -5.19 4.36 29.09
N ALA A 93 -6.38 4.37 29.70
CA ALA A 93 -6.91 3.20 30.41
C ALA A 93 -7.49 2.13 29.47
N ASN A 94 -8.12 2.56 28.36
CA ASN A 94 -8.81 1.67 27.43
C ASN A 94 -8.29 1.88 26.00
N ARG A 95 -7.63 0.87 25.46
CA ARG A 95 -7.08 0.88 24.11
C ARG A 95 -7.61 -0.31 23.32
N LEU A 96 -8.08 -0.02 22.11
CA LEU A 96 -8.53 -1.01 21.14
C LEU A 96 -7.46 -1.20 20.08
N VAL A 97 -7.25 -2.45 19.69
CA VAL A 97 -6.28 -2.83 18.68
C VAL A 97 -7.03 -3.21 17.40
N LEU A 98 -6.74 -2.48 16.33
CA LEU A 98 -7.10 -2.90 14.98
C LEU A 98 -5.96 -3.77 14.46
N GLN A 99 -6.27 -5.02 14.10
CA GLN A 99 -5.29 -6.01 13.70
C GLN A 99 -5.78 -6.75 12.45
N GLN A 100 -4.90 -7.00 11.49
CA GLN A 100 -5.20 -7.82 10.31
C GLN A 100 -3.99 -8.70 9.97
N VAL A 101 -4.22 -9.96 9.63
CA VAL A 101 -3.12 -10.87 9.25
C VAL A 101 -2.82 -10.72 7.77
N LEU A 102 -1.53 -10.64 7.46
CA LEU A 102 -0.98 -10.58 6.12
C LEU A 102 -0.27 -11.88 5.79
N VAL A 103 -0.51 -12.35 4.57
CA VAL A 103 0.07 -13.57 4.01
C VAL A 103 0.73 -13.20 2.68
N LEU A 104 2.05 -13.32 2.62
CA LEU A 104 2.85 -13.12 1.42
C LEU A 104 3.36 -14.47 0.92
N GLU A 105 3.01 -14.83 -0.31
CA GLU A 105 3.37 -16.11 -0.91
C GLU A 105 4.30 -15.90 -2.11
N ASN A 106 5.44 -16.58 -2.09
CA ASN A 106 6.41 -16.56 -3.18
C ASN A 106 6.14 -17.72 -4.14
N LEU A 107 5.51 -17.41 -5.27
CA LEU A 107 5.21 -18.37 -6.34
C LEU A 107 6.31 -18.44 -7.41
N SER A 108 7.42 -17.75 -7.20
CA SER A 108 8.55 -17.79 -8.11
C SER A 108 9.50 -18.95 -7.80
N ASP A 109 10.41 -19.23 -8.72
CA ASP A 109 11.45 -20.25 -8.62
C ASP A 109 12.72 -19.75 -7.89
N ARG A 110 12.65 -18.56 -7.30
CA ARG A 110 13.78 -17.87 -6.66
C ARG A 110 13.35 -17.22 -5.36
N ARG A 111 14.33 -17.00 -4.49
CA ARG A 111 14.13 -16.36 -3.20
C ARG A 111 13.83 -14.88 -3.39
N VAL A 112 12.90 -14.36 -2.61
CA VAL A 112 12.59 -12.93 -2.57
C VAL A 112 12.86 -12.34 -1.20
N GLN A 113 13.23 -11.07 -1.19
CA GLN A 113 13.35 -10.26 0.01
C GLN A 113 12.09 -9.38 0.13
N ALA A 114 11.33 -9.58 1.21
CA ALA A 114 10.16 -8.78 1.52
C ALA A 114 10.49 -7.84 2.70
N ARG A 115 10.38 -6.53 2.48
CA ARG A 115 10.49 -5.50 3.52
C ARG A 115 9.09 -5.00 3.89
N PHE A 116 8.86 -4.91 5.20
CA PHE A 116 7.61 -4.53 5.82
C PHE A 116 7.85 -3.28 6.67
N ASP A 117 7.20 -2.17 6.29
CA ASP A 117 7.35 -0.85 6.90
C ASP A 117 6.02 -0.34 7.47
N GLY A 118 6.08 0.60 8.43
CA GLY A 118 4.91 1.18 9.08
C GLY A 118 4.42 0.34 10.25
N ASP A 119 3.10 0.18 10.36
CA ASP A 119 2.40 -0.53 11.43
C ASP A 119 2.39 -2.07 11.21
N LEU A 120 3.41 -2.60 10.52
CA LEU A 120 3.56 -4.03 10.25
C LEU A 120 4.48 -4.69 11.28
N VAL A 121 3.94 -5.64 12.03
CA VAL A 121 4.61 -6.27 13.16
C VAL A 121 4.59 -7.79 13.07
N VAL A 122 5.55 -8.42 13.75
CA VAL A 122 5.60 -9.87 14.00
C VAL A 122 5.71 -10.12 15.49
N ALA A 123 5.36 -11.33 15.93
CA ALA A 123 5.61 -11.76 17.29
C ALA A 123 7.09 -12.14 17.47
N ASP A 124 7.76 -11.58 18.48
CA ASP A 124 9.08 -12.04 18.91
C ASP A 124 8.99 -13.36 19.73
N GLU A 125 10.13 -13.85 20.22
CA GLU A 125 10.21 -15.08 21.03
C GLU A 125 9.38 -15.00 22.33
N ASN A 126 9.19 -13.79 22.87
CA ASN A 126 8.38 -13.52 24.05
C ASN A 126 6.93 -13.14 23.69
N ARG A 127 6.52 -13.36 22.43
CA ARG A 127 5.24 -12.97 21.85
C ARG A 127 4.98 -11.47 21.86
N ARG A 128 5.98 -10.61 22.03
CA ARG A 128 5.79 -9.16 21.97
C ARG A 128 5.76 -8.69 20.52
N PRO A 129 4.96 -7.66 20.17
CA PRO A 129 4.99 -7.08 18.85
C PRO A 129 6.34 -6.39 18.63
N THR A 130 7.01 -6.75 17.53
CA THR A 130 8.20 -6.06 17.02
C THR A 130 8.01 -5.75 15.55
N ALA A 131 8.68 -4.72 15.03
CA ALA A 131 8.64 -4.38 13.61
C ALA A 131 8.99 -5.62 12.76
N ALA A 132 8.19 -5.87 11.72
CA ALA A 132 8.36 -7.04 10.86
C ALA A 132 9.70 -7.03 10.10
N GLY A 133 10.18 -5.83 9.73
CA GLY A 133 11.50 -5.61 9.15
C GLY A 133 11.64 -6.27 7.79
N VAL A 134 12.72 -7.01 7.59
CA VAL A 134 13.00 -7.72 6.34
C VAL A 134 12.90 -9.22 6.56
N ILE A 135 12.16 -9.91 5.68
CA ILE A 135 11.97 -11.36 5.70
C ILE A 135 12.37 -11.91 4.34
N LEU A 136 13.21 -12.94 4.34
CA LEU A 136 13.51 -13.73 3.14
C LEU A 136 12.46 -14.82 2.99
N ILE A 137 11.95 -15.01 1.78
CA ILE A 137 10.93 -16.02 1.48
C ILE A 137 11.48 -16.89 0.34
N GLU A 138 11.70 -18.17 0.63
CA GLU A 138 12.22 -19.12 -0.34
C GLU A 138 11.17 -19.46 -1.42
N PRO A 139 11.58 -20.05 -2.55
CA PRO A 139 10.65 -20.48 -3.60
C PRO A 139 9.55 -21.40 -3.08
N GLY A 140 8.29 -21.08 -3.37
CA GLY A 140 7.13 -21.86 -2.92
C GLY A 140 6.76 -21.69 -1.44
N GLU A 141 7.48 -20.84 -0.69
CA GLU A 141 7.17 -20.57 0.71
C GLU A 141 6.14 -19.43 0.88
N THR A 142 5.50 -19.45 2.04
CA THR A 142 4.65 -18.39 2.55
C THR A 142 5.36 -17.71 3.72
N SER A 143 5.25 -16.39 3.82
CA SER A 143 5.77 -15.64 4.95
C SER A 143 5.21 -16.18 6.28
N ARG A 144 6.00 -16.06 7.35
CA ARG A 144 5.45 -16.12 8.72
C ARG A 144 4.30 -15.12 8.89
N GLU A 145 3.50 -15.30 9.93
CA GLU A 145 2.41 -14.38 10.25
C GLU A 145 2.94 -12.97 10.50
N VAL A 146 2.58 -12.06 9.61
CA VAL A 146 2.80 -10.61 9.76
C VAL A 146 1.46 -9.97 10.04
N TYR A 147 1.42 -9.03 10.97
CA TYR A 147 0.22 -8.36 11.42
C TYR A 147 0.29 -6.89 11.04
N LEU A 148 -0.71 -6.38 10.31
CA LEU A 148 -0.97 -4.95 10.19
C LEU A 148 -1.73 -4.51 11.43
N GLN A 149 -1.08 -3.79 12.33
CA GLN A 149 -1.61 -3.54 13.66
C GLN A 149 -1.22 -2.20 14.27
N LYS A 150 -2.21 -1.54 14.87
CA LYS A 150 -2.01 -0.39 15.75
C LYS A 150 -3.07 -0.33 16.84
N ASP A 151 -2.68 0.16 18.01
CA ASP A 151 -3.58 0.47 19.10
C ASP A 151 -4.06 1.92 19.04
N PHE A 152 -5.32 2.11 19.39
CA PHE A 152 -5.96 3.42 19.45
C PHE A 152 -6.69 3.58 20.79
N THR A 153 -6.67 4.80 21.29
CA THR A 153 -7.55 5.24 22.37
C THR A 153 -9.00 5.32 21.90
N ILE A 154 -9.92 5.28 22.85
CA ILE A 154 -11.35 5.48 22.57
C ILE A 154 -11.61 6.86 21.98
N LYS A 155 -10.88 7.88 22.44
CA LYS A 155 -10.92 9.22 21.87
C LYS A 155 -10.58 9.23 20.38
N GLU A 156 -9.47 8.63 19.97
CA GLU A 156 -9.08 8.55 18.55
C GLU A 156 -10.17 7.84 17.73
N LEU A 157 -10.70 6.71 18.20
CA LEU A 157 -11.75 6.00 17.47
C LEU A 157 -13.09 6.76 17.45
N SER A 158 -13.38 7.58 18.47
CA SER A 158 -14.54 8.48 18.49
C SER A 158 -14.44 9.61 17.47
N GLU A 159 -13.22 10.08 17.18
CA GLU A 159 -12.95 11.06 16.13
C GLU A 159 -13.20 10.45 14.75
N ASN A 160 -12.87 9.17 14.54
CA ASN A 160 -13.26 8.44 13.33
C ASN A 160 -14.78 8.35 13.17
N PHE A 161 -15.52 8.03 14.24
CA PHE A 161 -16.98 8.01 14.19
C PHE A 161 -17.54 9.38 13.79
N THR A 162 -17.04 10.45 14.41
CA THR A 162 -17.48 11.83 14.12
C THR A 162 -17.12 12.25 12.69
N ALA A 163 -15.93 11.89 12.20
CA ALA A 163 -15.52 12.12 10.82
C ALA A 163 -16.44 11.39 9.84
N LYS A 164 -16.80 10.12 10.12
CA LYS A 164 -17.73 9.34 9.30
C LYS A 164 -19.10 10.00 9.22
N GLN A 165 -19.66 10.42 10.36
CA GLN A 165 -20.95 11.12 10.42
C GLN A 165 -20.92 12.44 9.64
N ALA A 166 -19.78 13.13 9.65
CA ALA A 166 -19.57 14.37 8.90
C ALA A 166 -19.25 14.14 7.41
N GLY A 167 -19.19 12.88 6.92
CA GLY A 167 -18.81 12.54 5.56
C GLY A 167 -17.36 12.90 5.20
N ARG A 168 -16.48 12.98 6.21
CA ARG A 168 -15.05 13.30 6.06
C ARG A 168 -14.21 12.02 6.05
N GLU A 169 -12.96 12.17 5.62
CA GLU A 169 -11.97 11.12 5.72
C GLU A 169 -11.68 10.75 7.18
N LEU A 170 -11.54 9.46 7.47
CA LEU A 170 -11.23 8.96 8.81
C LEU A 170 -9.78 9.31 9.19
N PRO A 171 -9.54 10.09 10.25
CA PRO A 171 -8.19 10.55 10.60
C PRO A 171 -7.27 9.43 11.09
N HIS A 172 -7.80 8.41 11.78
CA HIS A 172 -6.99 7.39 12.44
C HIS A 172 -6.99 6.08 11.65
N LYS A 173 -5.79 5.68 11.22
CA LYS A 173 -5.56 4.54 10.32
C LYS A 173 -4.35 3.72 10.76
N VAL A 174 -4.42 2.43 10.50
CA VAL A 174 -3.28 1.51 10.51
C VAL A 174 -2.72 1.47 9.09
N LEU A 175 -1.45 1.82 8.94
CA LEU A 175 -0.80 1.98 7.64
C LEU A 175 0.40 1.05 7.54
N GLY A 176 0.52 0.32 6.43
CA GLY A 176 1.67 -0.53 6.17
C GLY A 176 2.11 -0.44 4.72
N THR A 177 3.39 -0.64 4.48
CA THR A 177 3.92 -0.81 3.12
C THR A 177 4.72 -2.10 3.05
N VAL A 178 4.43 -2.92 2.05
CA VAL A 178 5.21 -4.11 1.73
C VAL A 178 5.93 -3.87 0.42
N THR A 179 7.25 -4.03 0.43
CA THR A 179 8.09 -3.98 -0.77
C THR A 179 8.79 -5.32 -0.96
N VAL A 180 8.78 -5.83 -2.19
CA VAL A 180 9.36 -7.12 -2.53
C VAL A 180 10.34 -6.96 -3.67
N GLU A 181 11.53 -7.50 -3.46
CA GLU A 181 12.67 -7.45 -4.39
C GLU A 181 13.26 -8.87 -4.51
N ASP A 182 13.86 -9.16 -5.66
CA ASP A 182 14.62 -10.39 -5.88
C ASP A 182 16.08 -10.20 -5.49
N ASP A 183 16.79 -11.28 -5.18
CA ASP A 183 18.19 -11.23 -4.73
C ASP A 183 19.19 -10.77 -5.81
N ARG A 184 18.75 -10.72 -7.07
CA ARG A 184 19.56 -10.27 -8.21
C ARG A 184 19.50 -8.78 -8.50
N ASP A 185 18.75 -7.99 -7.72
CA ASP A 185 18.58 -6.54 -7.94
C ASP A 185 18.28 -6.24 -9.42
N ASN A 186 17.25 -6.89 -9.96
CA ASN A 186 16.93 -6.80 -11.39
C ASN A 186 16.33 -5.44 -11.78
N GLY A 187 16.37 -4.42 -10.92
CA GLY A 187 15.74 -3.12 -11.15
C GLY A 187 14.20 -3.16 -11.09
N ILE A 188 13.62 -4.11 -10.35
CA ILE A 188 12.16 -4.24 -10.18
C ILE A 188 11.84 -4.41 -8.71
N THR A 189 10.94 -3.56 -8.24
CA THR A 189 10.37 -3.65 -6.89
C THR A 189 8.85 -3.72 -7.03
N ASP A 190 8.24 -4.70 -6.38
CA ASP A 190 6.78 -4.70 -6.19
C ASP A 190 6.44 -4.06 -4.86
N ARG A 191 5.41 -3.21 -4.85
CA ARG A 191 4.95 -2.47 -3.68
C ARG A 191 3.45 -2.66 -3.48
N TRP A 192 3.07 -2.83 -2.22
CA TRP A 192 1.68 -2.77 -1.76
C TRP A 192 1.58 -1.76 -0.63
N ASP A 193 0.65 -0.81 -0.78
CA ASP A 193 0.26 0.09 0.31
C ASP A 193 -1.01 -0.46 0.97
N LEU A 194 -0.96 -0.60 2.28
CA LEU A 194 -1.97 -1.25 3.10
C LEU A 194 -2.61 -0.22 4.03
N VAL A 195 -3.92 -0.30 4.15
CA VAL A 195 -4.71 0.55 5.03
C VAL A 195 -5.77 -0.30 5.71
N LEU A 196 -5.82 -0.20 7.03
CA LEU A 196 -6.93 -0.67 7.86
C LEU A 196 -7.41 0.51 8.69
N THR A 197 -8.68 0.86 8.55
CA THR A 197 -9.31 1.95 9.31
C THR A 197 -10.77 1.61 9.60
N GLY A 198 -11.50 2.51 10.23
CA GLY A 198 -12.90 2.30 10.56
C GLY A 198 -13.36 3.12 11.76
N TYR A 199 -14.60 2.92 12.15
CA TYR A 199 -15.24 3.54 13.30
C TYR A 199 -15.82 2.44 14.20
N PRO A 200 -14.97 1.60 14.82
CA PRO A 200 -15.42 0.41 15.54
C PRO A 200 -16.08 0.72 16.89
N VAL A 201 -16.26 1.99 17.23
CA VAL A 201 -16.92 2.46 18.45
C VAL A 201 -18.05 3.41 18.09
N GLU A 202 -19.08 3.41 18.91
CA GLU A 202 -20.23 4.31 18.78
C GLU A 202 -20.63 4.85 20.16
N PRO A 203 -21.29 6.02 20.22
CA PRO A 203 -21.79 6.55 21.49
C PRO A 203 -22.90 5.66 22.04
N VAL A 204 -22.91 5.47 23.36
CA VAL A 204 -23.95 4.71 24.05
C VAL A 204 -25.25 5.52 24.03
N PRO A 205 -26.38 4.93 23.61
CA PRO A 205 -27.66 5.61 23.68
C PRO A 205 -27.96 6.07 25.12
N ASP A 206 -28.49 7.28 25.25
CA ASP A 206 -28.92 7.86 26.53
C ASP A 206 -27.81 8.11 27.57
N ARG A 207 -26.52 8.02 27.20
CA ARG A 207 -25.38 8.31 28.09
C ARG A 207 -24.28 9.12 27.41
N ASP A 208 -24.27 10.42 27.68
CA ASP A 208 -23.24 11.33 27.17
C ASP A 208 -21.84 10.94 27.66
N GLY A 209 -20.85 11.02 26.76
CA GLY A 209 -19.44 10.76 27.08
C GLY A 209 -19.05 9.29 27.21
N LEU A 210 -20.00 8.36 27.11
CA LEU A 210 -19.75 6.92 27.10
C LEU A 210 -19.84 6.34 25.68
N TRP A 211 -18.87 5.49 25.38
CA TRP A 211 -18.71 4.81 24.10
C TRP A 211 -18.76 3.31 24.31
N MET A 212 -19.21 2.59 23.30
CA MET A 212 -19.18 1.14 23.27
C MET A 212 -18.56 0.68 21.96
N ILE A 213 -18.05 -0.56 21.93
CA ILE A 213 -17.72 -1.19 20.65
C ILE A 213 -19.03 -1.28 19.86
N ALA A 214 -18.98 -0.85 18.60
CA ALA A 214 -20.14 -0.88 17.72
C ALA A 214 -20.70 -2.32 17.72
N PRO A 215 -21.97 -2.52 18.13
CA PRO A 215 -22.56 -3.83 18.15
C PRO A 215 -22.65 -4.37 16.72
N TRP A 216 -22.92 -5.67 16.61
CA TRP A 216 -23.38 -6.28 15.36
C TRP A 216 -24.43 -5.34 14.73
N HIS A 217 -24.17 -4.83 13.53
CA HIS A 217 -25.02 -3.80 12.94
C HIS A 217 -26.44 -4.36 12.82
N LEU A 218 -27.39 -3.75 13.54
CA LEU A 218 -28.76 -4.28 13.72
C LEU A 218 -29.49 -4.56 12.41
N THR A 219 -29.10 -3.91 11.31
CA THR A 219 -29.72 -4.08 9.98
C THR A 219 -28.86 -4.84 8.96
N GLU A 220 -27.58 -5.13 9.24
CA GLU A 220 -26.62 -5.47 8.16
C GLU A 220 -25.61 -6.59 8.48
N GLY A 221 -25.53 -7.08 9.71
CA GLY A 221 -24.65 -8.20 10.09
C GLY A 221 -23.39 -7.77 10.83
N SER A 222 -22.27 -8.49 10.66
CA SER A 222 -21.08 -8.33 11.51
C SER A 222 -20.55 -6.90 11.57
N GLY A 223 -20.22 -6.42 12.77
CA GLY A 223 -19.62 -5.10 13.02
C GLY A 223 -18.30 -4.85 12.26
N LEU A 224 -17.74 -5.88 11.61
CA LEU A 224 -16.73 -5.76 10.55
C LEU A 224 -17.07 -4.71 9.48
N ARG A 225 -18.35 -4.42 9.21
CA ARG A 225 -18.77 -3.36 8.27
C ARG A 225 -18.37 -1.95 8.70
N THR A 226 -18.08 -1.75 9.99
CA THR A 226 -17.55 -0.48 10.51
C THR A 226 -16.06 -0.29 10.19
N LEU A 227 -15.40 -1.33 9.69
CA LEU A 227 -14.00 -1.30 9.25
C LEU A 227 -13.91 -1.16 7.73
N GLU A 228 -12.93 -0.40 7.28
CA GLU A 228 -12.55 -0.22 5.88
C GLU A 228 -11.17 -0.86 5.67
N PHE A 229 -11.11 -1.91 4.85
CA PHE A 229 -9.90 -2.68 4.55
C PHE A 229 -9.97 -3.31 3.15
N SER A 230 -8.82 -3.72 2.61
CA SER A 230 -8.72 -4.51 1.39
C SER A 230 -8.11 -5.88 1.67
N LEU A 231 -8.73 -6.94 1.16
CA LEU A 231 -8.19 -8.31 1.24
C LEU A 231 -7.14 -8.58 0.15
N LEU A 232 -7.23 -7.85 -0.96
CA LEU A 232 -6.37 -7.97 -2.14
C LEU A 232 -5.90 -6.56 -2.52
N PRO A 233 -4.90 -6.02 -1.82
CA PRO A 233 -4.39 -4.69 -2.10
C PRO A 233 -3.75 -4.64 -3.48
N THR A 234 -3.85 -3.47 -4.12
CA THR A 234 -3.33 -3.25 -5.47
C THR A 234 -1.81 -3.35 -5.47
N ARG A 235 -1.27 -4.22 -6.33
CA ARG A 235 0.16 -4.32 -6.61
C ARG A 235 0.60 -3.16 -7.48
N GLN A 236 1.58 -2.40 -7.03
CA GLN A 236 2.30 -1.41 -7.82
C GLN A 236 3.66 -2.00 -8.20
N ARG A 237 3.97 -2.03 -9.49
CA ARG A 237 5.31 -2.43 -9.95
C ARG A 237 6.12 -1.20 -10.29
N ILE A 238 7.31 -1.11 -9.71
CA ILE A 238 8.24 0.00 -9.87
C ILE A 238 9.46 -0.53 -10.62
N HIS A 239 9.82 0.14 -11.71
CA HIS A 239 11.01 -0.16 -12.51
C HIS A 239 12.07 0.91 -12.25
N TRP A 240 13.27 0.48 -11.88
CA TRP A 240 14.44 1.33 -11.74
C TRP A 240 15.36 1.09 -12.96
N ILE A 241 15.78 2.18 -13.62
CA ILE A 241 16.64 2.17 -14.81
C ILE A 241 18.00 2.75 -14.45
#